data_AF-A0A061E5W9-F1
#
_entry.id   AF-A0A061E5W9-F1
#
_cell.length_a   1.000
_cell.length_b   1.000
_cell.length_c   1.000
_cell.angle_alpha   90.00
_cell.angle_beta   90.00
_cell.angle_gamma   90.00
#
_symmetry.space_group_name_H-M   'P 1'
#
loop_
_entity.id
_entity.type
_entity.pdbx_description
1 polymer ?
#
loop_
_entity_poly.entity_id
_entity_poly.type
_entity_poly.pdbx_seq_one_letter_code
_entity_poly.pdbx_strand_id
1 'polypeptide(L)'
;MMAVREAFLIFSSSIWKDNHKLLIDSDSSNVVKWTIHPDMAPWRMRKVVLQLERLKEELEGWEIRHVRREANQRSDALAKQGAYLQYDILRIFSHGFAVEWRKLRGR
;
A
#
# COMPACT_ATOMS: atom_id res chain seq x y z
N MET A 1 -4.74 -1.37 2.70
CA MET A 1 -5.10 -2.05 1.44
C MET A 1 -4.01 -1.90 0.39
N MET A 2 -3.56 -0.68 0.03
CA MET A 2 -2.44 -0.52 -0.90
C MET A 2 -1.17 -1.23 -0.40
N ALA A 3 -0.81 -1.06 0.87
CA ALA A 3 0.33 -1.76 1.47
C ALA A 3 0.24 -3.29 1.36
N VAL A 4 -0.97 -3.86 1.47
CA VAL A 4 -1.18 -5.31 1.30
C VAL A 4 -0.93 -5.70 -0.15
N ARG A 5 -1.49 -4.96 -1.13
CA ARG A 5 -1.21 -5.20 -2.56
C ARG A 5 0.29 -5.16 -2.86
N GLU A 6 1.01 -4.17 -2.35
CA GLU A 6 2.45 -4.07 -2.54
C GLU A 6 3.21 -5.25 -1.91
N ALA A 7 2.80 -5.70 -0.71
CA ALA A 7 3.39 -6.89 -0.09
C ALA A 7 3.21 -8.13 -0.96
N PHE A 8 2.01 -8.33 -1.55
CA PHE A 8 1.77 -9.42 -2.51
C PHE A 8 2.65 -9.30 -3.76
N LEU A 9 2.81 -8.10 -4.34
CA LEU A 9 3.67 -7.88 -5.51
C LEU A 9 5.14 -8.17 -5.23
N ILE A 10 5.65 -7.71 -4.08
CA ILE A 10 7.04 -7.96 -3.67
C ILE A 10 7.25 -9.46 -3.44
N PHE A 11 6.30 -10.13 -2.79
CA PHE A 11 6.43 -11.55 -2.51
C PHE A 11 6.33 -12.39 -3.80
N SER A 12 5.40 -12.10 -4.71
CA SER A 12 5.23 -12.85 -5.96
C SER A 12 6.41 -12.69 -6.93
N SER A 13 7.17 -11.59 -6.82
CA SER A 13 8.41 -11.38 -7.57
C SER A 13 9.66 -11.91 -6.85
N SER A 14 9.52 -12.41 -5.63
CA SER A 14 10.65 -12.92 -4.83
C SER A 14 10.95 -14.39 -5.13
N ILE A 15 12.16 -14.82 -4.77
CA ILE A 15 12.59 -16.23 -4.79
C ILE A 15 11.81 -17.12 -3.81
N TRP A 16 11.02 -16.52 -2.90
CA TRP A 16 10.29 -17.24 -1.86
C TRP A 16 8.90 -17.69 -2.29
N LYS A 17 8.40 -17.19 -3.43
CA LYS A 17 7.01 -17.39 -3.86
C LYS A 17 6.60 -18.87 -3.98
N ASP A 18 7.54 -19.74 -4.38
CA ASP A 18 7.30 -21.16 -4.68
C ASP A 18 7.64 -22.09 -3.50
N ASN A 19 8.15 -21.56 -2.39
CA ASN A 19 8.66 -22.38 -1.28
C ASN A 19 8.20 -21.90 0.11
N HIS A 20 7.57 -20.72 0.19
CA HIS A 20 7.14 -20.12 1.46
C HIS A 20 5.72 -19.60 1.34
N LYS A 21 5.08 -19.39 2.49
CA LYS A 21 3.76 -18.77 2.57
C LYS A 21 3.90 -17.31 2.98
N LEU A 22 3.11 -16.45 2.36
CA LEU A 22 3.06 -15.03 2.71
C LEU A 22 2.17 -14.82 3.95
N LEU A 23 2.74 -14.35 5.06
CA LEU A 23 1.99 -13.97 6.26
C LEU A 23 1.96 -12.45 6.39
N ILE A 24 0.76 -11.87 6.47
CA ILE A 24 0.56 -10.42 6.63
C ILE A 24 -0.19 -10.13 7.92
N ASP A 25 0.44 -9.37 8.81
CA ASP A 25 -0.22 -8.80 9.98
C ASP A 25 -0.69 -7.38 9.67
N SER A 26 -1.98 -7.11 9.88
CA SER A 26 -2.57 -5.79 9.71
C SER A 26 -3.33 -5.36 10.95
N ASP A 27 -3.14 -4.12 11.38
CA ASP A 27 -3.93 -3.51 12.45
C ASP A 27 -5.29 -2.96 11.99
N SER A 28 -5.54 -2.97 10.68
CA SER A 28 -6.77 -2.47 10.09
C SER A 28 -7.74 -3.61 9.82
N SER A 29 -8.79 -3.71 10.65
CA SER A 29 -9.86 -4.69 10.48
C SER A 29 -10.54 -4.59 9.11
N ASN A 30 -10.68 -3.37 8.57
CA ASN A 30 -11.19 -3.15 7.21
C ASN A 30 -10.30 -3.79 6.16
N VAL A 31 -8.98 -3.67 6.29
CA VAL A 31 -8.03 -4.25 5.34
C VAL A 31 -8.07 -5.77 5.39
N VAL A 32 -8.09 -6.35 6.59
CA VAL A 32 -8.25 -7.80 6.77
C VAL A 32 -9.57 -8.26 6.16
N LYS A 33 -10.68 -7.59 6.50
CA LYS A 33 -12.02 -7.90 5.99
C LYS A 33 -12.10 -7.83 4.47
N TRP A 34 -11.60 -6.78 3.84
CA TRP A 34 -11.64 -6.62 2.39
C TRP A 34 -10.66 -7.54 1.65
N THR A 35 -9.59 -7.97 2.32
CA THR A 35 -8.67 -8.97 1.77
C THR A 35 -9.31 -10.35 1.81
N ILE A 36 -10.09 -10.71 2.83
CA ILE A 36 -10.78 -12.00 2.89
C ILE A 36 -12.07 -11.99 2.05
N HIS A 37 -12.82 -10.87 2.10
CA HIS A 37 -14.11 -10.68 1.46
C HIS A 37 -14.04 -9.48 0.48
N PRO A 38 -13.55 -9.70 -0.75
CA PRO A 38 -13.35 -8.64 -1.75
C PRO A 38 -14.65 -7.98 -2.23
N ASP A 39 -15.79 -8.64 -2.06
CA ASP A 39 -17.15 -8.15 -2.32
C ASP A 39 -17.58 -7.06 -1.33
N MET A 40 -17.08 -7.10 -0.10
CA MET A 40 -17.37 -6.10 0.94
C MET A 40 -16.52 -4.83 0.82
N ALA A 41 -15.60 -4.79 -0.14
CA ALA A 41 -14.76 -3.63 -0.37
C ALA A 41 -15.54 -2.49 -1.06
N PRO A 42 -15.33 -1.23 -0.67
CA PRO A 42 -15.94 -0.09 -1.36
C PRO A 42 -15.60 -0.07 -2.85
N TRP A 43 -16.54 0.39 -3.69
CA TRP A 43 -16.36 0.45 -5.15
C TRP A 43 -15.08 1.21 -5.58
N ARG A 44 -14.68 2.23 -4.82
CA ARG A 44 -13.44 3.00 -5.07
C ARG A 44 -12.18 2.13 -4.99
N MET A 45 -12.22 1.04 -4.24
CA MET A 45 -11.12 0.10 -4.04
C MET A 45 -11.17 -1.09 -5.02
N ARG A 46 -12.19 -1.18 -5.86
CA ARG A 46 -12.43 -2.35 -6.74
C ARG A 46 -11.23 -2.68 -7.62
N LYS A 47 -10.55 -1.67 -8.17
CA LYS A 47 -9.34 -1.87 -8.98
C LYS A 47 -8.22 -2.56 -8.19
N VAL A 48 -7.96 -2.10 -6.97
CA VAL A 48 -6.93 -2.67 -6.09
C VAL A 48 -7.29 -4.09 -5.68
N VAL A 49 -8.56 -4.31 -5.34
CA VAL A 49 -9.08 -5.62 -4.95
C VAL A 49 -8.95 -6.63 -6.09
N LEU A 50 -9.35 -6.27 -7.32
CA LEU A 50 -9.23 -7.17 -8.47
C LEU A 50 -7.78 -7.53 -8.79
N GLN A 51 -6.84 -6.59 -8.64
CA GLN A 51 -5.41 -6.89 -8.79
C GLN A 51 -4.92 -7.85 -7.71
N LEU A 52 -5.42 -7.66 -6.49
CA LEU A 52 -5.06 -8.49 -5.35
C LEU A 52 -5.62 -9.91 -5.48
N GLU A 53 -6.83 -10.09 -6.01
CA GLU A 53 -7.38 -11.42 -6.34
C GLU A 53 -6.49 -12.18 -7.32
N ARG A 54 -6.04 -11.54 -8.40
CA ARG A 54 -5.10 -12.17 -9.35
C ARG A 54 -3.80 -12.59 -8.68
N LEU A 55 -3.22 -11.72 -7.86
CA LEU A 55 -1.97 -12.02 -7.15
C LEU A 55 -2.13 -13.18 -6.15
N LYS A 56 -3.32 -13.37 -5.56
CA LYS A 56 -3.56 -14.51 -4.67
C LYS A 56 -3.57 -15.84 -5.42
N GLU A 57 -4.11 -15.87 -6.64
CA GLU A 57 -4.13 -17.07 -7.49
C GLU A 57 -2.72 -17.52 -7.89
N GLU A 58 -1.77 -16.59 -7.96
CA GLU A 58 -0.37 -16.85 -8.30
C GLU A 58 0.48 -17.41 -7.15
N LEU A 59 -0.01 -17.39 -5.90
CA LEU A 59 0.75 -17.79 -4.73
C LEU A 59 0.30 -19.15 -4.18
N GLU A 60 1.26 -20.02 -3.84
CA GLU A 60 0.98 -21.33 -3.25
C GLU A 60 0.30 -21.23 -1.86
N GLY A 61 0.52 -20.13 -1.14
CA GLY A 61 -0.16 -19.90 0.12
C GLY A 61 0.05 -18.50 0.68
N TRP A 62 -1.01 -17.94 1.25
CA TRP A 62 -0.99 -16.67 1.94
C TRP A 62 -1.98 -16.67 3.10
N GLU A 63 -1.72 -15.84 4.10
CA GLU A 63 -2.60 -15.62 5.23
C GLU A 63 -2.51 -14.16 5.68
N ILE A 64 -3.65 -13.58 6.07
CA ILE A 64 -3.73 -12.24 6.65
C ILE A 64 -4.40 -12.30 8.02
N ARG A 65 -3.80 -11.68 9.02
CA ARG A 65 -4.31 -11.65 10.40
C ARG A 65 -4.51 -10.22 10.88
N HIS A 66 -5.51 -10.05 11.75
CA HIS A 66 -5.71 -8.80 12.46
C HIS A 66 -4.85 -8.80 13.73
N VAL A 67 -4.02 -7.76 13.89
CA VAL A 67 -3.19 -7.57 15.09
C VAL A 67 -3.55 -6.26 15.79
N ARG A 68 -3.28 -6.18 17.09
CA ARG A 68 -3.49 -4.92 17.83
C ARG A 68 -2.49 -3.87 17.34
N ARG A 69 -2.94 -2.63 17.23
CA ARG A 69 -2.13 -1.48 16.77
C ARG A 69 -0.83 -1.30 17.56
N GLU A 70 -0.86 -1.63 18.85
CA GLU A 70 0.33 -1.59 19.73
C GLU A 70 1.45 -2.52 19.25
N ALA A 71 1.12 -3.65 18.62
CA ALA A 71 2.11 -4.56 18.04
C ALA A 71 2.59 -4.10 16.64
N ASN A 72 1.88 -3.17 16.00
CA ASN A 72 2.15 -2.71 14.63
C ASN A 72 2.83 -1.32 14.58
N GLN A 73 3.40 -0.85 15.70
CA GLN A 73 3.98 0.49 15.83
C GLN A 73 5.05 0.78 14.76
N ARG A 74 5.89 -0.21 14.42
CA ARG A 74 6.91 -0.06 13.36
C ARG A 74 6.29 0.19 11.99
N SER A 75 5.26 -0.56 11.60
CA SER A 75 4.60 -0.40 10.30
C SER A 75 3.85 0.92 10.21
N ASP A 76 3.15 1.33 11.28
CA ASP A 76 2.46 2.63 11.35
C ASP A 76 3.45 3.81 11.25
N ALA A 77 4.61 3.71 11.92
CA ALA A 77 5.68 4.70 11.81
C ALA A 77 6.23 4.81 10.38
N LEU A 78 6.52 3.67 9.73
CA LEU A 78 7.00 3.64 8.35
C LEU A 78 5.97 4.17 7.35
N ALA A 79 4.69 3.81 7.52
CA ALA A 79 3.61 4.30 6.67
C ALA A 79 3.45 5.83 6.78
N LYS A 80 3.53 6.38 8.00
CA LYS A 80 3.52 7.82 8.24
C LYS A 80 4.72 8.50 7.59
N GLN A 81 5.92 7.98 7.79
CA GLN A 81 7.13 8.53 7.17
C GLN A 81 7.02 8.55 5.65
N GLY A 82 6.55 7.47 5.03
CA GLY A 82 6.28 7.42 3.59
C GLY A 82 5.26 8.47 3.13
N ALA A 83 4.16 8.65 3.87
CA ALA A 83 3.15 9.65 3.56
C ALA A 83 3.69 11.10 3.65
N TYR A 84 4.48 11.40 4.69
CA TYR A 84 5.14 12.70 4.83
C TYR A 84 6.13 12.96 3.69
N LEU A 85 6.96 11.97 3.34
CA LEU A 85 7.89 12.09 2.21
C LEU A 85 7.16 12.37 0.90
N GLN A 86 6.05 11.69 0.63
CA GLN A 86 5.26 11.93 -0.58
C GLN A 86 4.64 13.33 -0.60
N TYR A 87 4.15 13.81 0.55
CA TYR A 87 3.63 15.17 0.68
C TYR A 87 4.72 16.23 0.44
N ASP A 88 5.90 16.04 1.02
CA ASP A 88 7.03 16.98 0.88
C ASP A 88 7.52 17.05 -0.56
N ILE A 89 7.62 15.90 -1.25
CA ILE A 89 7.97 15.86 -2.67
C ILE A 89 6.95 16.66 -3.49
N LEU A 90 5.65 16.42 -3.31
CA LEU A 90 4.60 17.16 -4.02
C LEU A 90 4.67 18.66 -3.74
N ARG A 91 4.99 19.06 -2.50
CA ARG A 91 5.13 20.46 -2.10
C ARG A 91 6.33 21.13 -2.75
N ILE A 92 7.47 20.45 -2.83
CA ILE A 92 8.70 20.93 -3.50
C ILE A 92 8.46 21.11 -5.00
N PHE A 93 7.88 20.12 -5.67
CA PHE A 93 7.55 20.24 -7.09
C PHE A 93 6.58 21.39 -7.35
N SER A 94 5.53 21.54 -6.53
CA SER A 94 4.57 22.63 -6.66
C SER A 94 5.19 24.02 -6.44
N HIS A 95 6.11 24.16 -5.47
CA HIS A 95 6.84 25.40 -5.25
C HIS A 95 7.85 25.70 -6.37
N GLY A 96 8.54 24.68 -6.89
CA GLY A 96 9.46 24.83 -8.02
C GLY A 96 8.77 25.39 -9.26
N PHE A 97 7.62 24.82 -9.65
CA PHE A 97 6.81 25.35 -10.74
C PHE A 97 6.34 26.79 -10.45
N ALA A 98 5.81 27.08 -9.26
CA ALA A 98 5.31 28.42 -8.95
C ALA A 98 6.41 29.52 -8.98
N VAL A 99 7.64 29.19 -8.58
CA VAL A 99 8.80 30.10 -8.64
C VAL A 99 9.25 30.31 -10.08
N GLU A 100 9.27 29.27 -10.90
CA GLU A 100 9.63 29.34 -12.32
C GLU A 100 8.60 30.14 -13.14
N TRP A 101 7.30 29.94 -12.89
CA TRP A 101 6.22 30.73 -13.47
C TRP A 101 6.24 32.20 -13.05
N ARG A 102 6.73 32.51 -11.84
CA ARG A 102 6.91 33.91 -11.39
C ARG A 102 8.11 34.58 -12.07
N LYS A 103 9.16 33.80 -12.40
CA LYS A 103 10.34 34.27 -13.14
C LYS A 103 10.03 34.58 -14.61
N LEU A 104 9.07 33.88 -15.21
CA LEU A 104 8.62 34.09 -16.59
C LEU A 104 7.67 35.29 -16.78
N ARG A 105 6.98 35.73 -15.73
CA ARG A 105 6.08 36.91 -15.76
C ARG A 105 6.72 38.22 -15.29
N GLY A 106 8.00 38.19 -14.93
CA GLY A 106 8.77 39.34 -14.45
C GLY A 106 9.75 39.91 -15.49
N ARG A 107 9.42 39.84 -16.78
CA ARG A 107 10.12 40.53 -17.86
C ARG A 107 9.14 41.37 -18.67
#